data_AF-A0A498NMI3-F1
#
_entry.id   AF-A0A498NMI3-F1
#
_cell.length_a   1.000
_cell.length_b   1.000
_cell.length_c   1.000
_cell.angle_alpha   90.00
_cell.angle_beta   90.00
_cell.angle_gamma   90.00
#
_symmetry.space_group_name_H-M   'P 1'
#
loop_
_entity.id
_entity.type
_entity.pdbx_description
1 polymer ?
#
loop_
_entity_poly.entity_id
_entity_poly.type
_entity_poly.pdbx_seq_one_letter_code
_entity_poly.pdbx_strand_id
1 'polypeptide(L)'
;MYSLCYLPTAGRMTLTVIKCRNLKAMDITGYSDPYVKVSLICDGRRLKKRKTTTKKNTLNPVYNEAIIFDIPPENVEQVSLSITVMDYDRVGHNEVIGVCRAGPDAEGLGRDHWNEMLAYPRKPITHWHALCEHCCAVDMREGLLALRLALTLFLATELDANGSIGSAGETLTDTSAPRSQI
;
A
#
# COMPACT_ATOMS: atom_id res chain seq x y z
N MET A 1 -19.66 -5.69 4.07
CA MET A 1 -19.47 -7.06 4.60
C MET A 1 -18.67 -7.85 3.60
N TYR A 2 -17.57 -8.46 4.04
CA TYR A 2 -16.79 -9.37 3.22
C TYR A 2 -16.27 -10.51 4.10
N SER A 3 -15.93 -11.63 3.48
CA SER A 3 -15.27 -12.74 4.14
C SER A 3 -13.83 -12.92 3.68
N LEU A 4 -12.96 -13.34 4.58
CA LEU A 4 -11.59 -13.72 4.31
C LEU A 4 -11.38 -15.20 4.61
N CYS A 5 -10.68 -15.91 3.72
CA CYS A 5 -10.30 -17.31 3.91
C CYS A 5 -8.90 -17.52 3.34
N TYR A 6 -7.98 -18.04 4.15
CA TYR A 6 -6.62 -18.33 3.73
C TYR A 6 -6.35 -19.84 3.71
N LEU A 7 -5.68 -20.29 2.64
CA LEU A 7 -5.22 -21.66 2.44
C LEU A 7 -3.67 -21.65 2.41
N PRO A 8 -2.99 -21.83 3.55
CA PRO A 8 -1.53 -21.73 3.63
C PRO A 8 -0.80 -22.69 2.69
N THR A 9 -1.23 -23.95 2.63
CA THR A 9 -0.61 -24.99 1.77
C THR A 9 -0.65 -24.64 0.29
N ALA A 10 -1.65 -23.88 -0.15
CA ALA A 10 -1.81 -23.46 -1.53
C ALA A 10 -1.30 -22.02 -1.78
N GLY A 11 -0.83 -21.33 -0.74
CA GLY A 11 -0.50 -19.91 -0.79
C GLY A 11 -1.65 -19.08 -1.37
N ARG A 12 -2.90 -19.35 -0.96
CA ARG A 12 -4.08 -18.75 -1.60
C ARG A 12 -5.00 -18.09 -0.59
N MET A 13 -5.31 -16.82 -0.82
CA MET A 13 -6.32 -16.08 -0.07
C MET A 13 -7.53 -15.79 -0.94
N THR A 14 -8.71 -16.05 -0.40
CA THR A 14 -10.00 -15.69 -1.02
C THR A 14 -10.67 -14.60 -0.20
N LEU A 15 -10.91 -13.46 -0.82
CA LEU A 15 -11.79 -12.42 -0.31
C LEU A 15 -13.12 -12.52 -1.04
N THR A 16 -14.21 -12.77 -0.32
CA THR A 16 -15.56 -12.73 -0.90
C THR A 16 -16.24 -11.43 -0.52
N VAL A 17 -16.49 -10.57 -1.51
CA VAL A 17 -17.30 -9.36 -1.33
C VAL A 17 -18.75 -9.80 -1.29
N ILE A 18 -19.42 -9.65 -0.15
CA ILE A 18 -20.78 -10.15 0.03
C ILE A 18 -21.79 -9.05 -0.30
N LYS A 19 -21.79 -7.97 0.49
CA LYS A 19 -22.72 -6.85 0.31
C LYS A 19 -22.25 -5.58 1.02
N CYS A 20 -22.77 -4.44 0.57
CA CYS A 20 -22.71 -3.18 1.29
C CYS A 20 -24.11 -2.76 1.75
N ARG A 21 -24.16 -1.83 2.71
CA ARG A 21 -25.42 -1.22 3.15
C ARG A 21 -25.19 0.25 3.47
N ASN A 22 -26.22 1.07 3.29
CA ASN A 22 -26.22 2.50 3.61
C ASN A 22 -25.01 3.22 2.98
N LEU A 23 -24.73 2.96 1.70
CA LEU A 23 -23.71 3.72 0.98
C LEU A 23 -24.16 5.18 0.80
N LYS A 24 -23.18 6.07 0.69
CA LYS A 24 -23.40 7.46 0.32
C LYS A 24 -23.90 7.52 -1.14
N ALA A 25 -24.91 8.34 -1.39
CA ALA A 25 -25.32 8.69 -2.74
C ALA A 25 -24.33 9.71 -3.31
N MET A 26 -23.70 9.38 -4.44
CA MET A 26 -22.82 10.31 -5.15
C MET A 26 -23.50 10.92 -6.38
N ASP A 27 -24.49 10.23 -6.95
CA ASP A 27 -25.25 10.74 -8.08
C ASP A 27 -26.32 11.75 -7.66
N ILE A 28 -26.61 12.69 -8.57
CA ILE A 28 -27.73 13.65 -8.46
C ILE A 28 -29.09 12.92 -8.33
N THR A 29 -29.17 11.68 -8.80
CA THR A 29 -30.37 10.82 -8.68
C THR A 29 -30.67 10.41 -7.23
N GLY A 30 -29.75 10.64 -6.30
CA GLY A 30 -29.86 10.19 -4.91
C GLY A 30 -29.42 8.73 -4.70
N TYR A 31 -28.73 8.14 -5.67
CA TYR A 31 -28.19 6.78 -5.63
C TYR A 31 -26.70 6.77 -6.01
N SER A 32 -26.19 5.58 -6.26
CA SER A 32 -24.85 5.30 -6.79
C SER A 32 -24.91 4.05 -7.67
N ASP A 33 -23.92 3.88 -8.53
CA ASP A 33 -23.59 2.68 -9.30
C ASP A 33 -22.36 1.97 -8.69
N PRO A 34 -22.45 1.40 -7.47
CA PRO A 34 -21.26 0.96 -6.74
C PRO A 34 -20.57 -0.28 -7.34
N TYR A 35 -19.24 -0.29 -7.26
CA TYR A 35 -18.41 -1.48 -7.41
C TYR A 35 -17.28 -1.50 -6.38
N VAL A 36 -16.76 -2.68 -6.05
CA VAL A 36 -15.67 -2.82 -5.08
C VAL A 36 -14.36 -3.10 -5.81
N LYS A 37 -13.36 -2.27 -5.56
CA LYS A 37 -11.98 -2.41 -6.00
C LYS A 37 -11.15 -2.96 -4.85
N VAL A 38 -10.50 -4.10 -5.04
CA VAL A 38 -9.60 -4.71 -4.05
C VAL A 38 -8.17 -4.66 -4.56
N SER A 39 -7.28 -4.08 -3.77
CA SER A 39 -5.86 -3.95 -4.06
C SER A 39 -5.05 -4.70 -3.01
N LEU A 40 -4.17 -5.60 -3.47
CA LEU A 40 -3.13 -6.21 -2.65
C LEU A 40 -1.93 -5.26 -2.60
N ILE A 41 -1.50 -4.92 -1.40
CA ILE A 41 -0.42 -3.98 -1.10
C ILE A 41 0.66 -4.74 -0.33
N CYS A 42 1.93 -4.51 -0.65
CA CYS A 42 3.10 -5.01 0.08
C CYS A 42 4.09 -3.85 0.20
N ASP A 43 4.55 -3.54 1.41
CA ASP A 43 5.49 -2.43 1.68
C ASP A 43 5.06 -1.10 1.00
N GLY A 44 3.78 -0.74 1.12
CA GLY A 44 3.20 0.45 0.51
C GLY A 44 3.07 0.40 -1.02
N ARG A 45 3.49 -0.68 -1.69
CA ARG A 45 3.38 -0.86 -3.14
C ARG A 45 2.21 -1.73 -3.50
N ARG A 46 1.38 -1.28 -4.45
CA ARG A 46 0.26 -2.05 -4.97
C ARG A 46 0.74 -3.15 -5.93
N LEU A 47 0.62 -4.41 -5.51
CA LEU A 47 1.04 -5.58 -6.29
C LEU A 47 -0.02 -6.03 -7.30
N LYS A 48 -1.28 -6.15 -6.87
CA LYS A 48 -2.37 -6.72 -7.69
C LYS A 48 -3.66 -5.98 -7.42
N LYS A 49 -4.47 -5.79 -8.46
CA LYS A 49 -5.79 -5.15 -8.37
C LYS A 49 -6.83 -6.04 -9.04
N ARG A 50 -8.00 -6.13 -8.42
CA ARG A 50 -9.21 -6.80 -8.93
C ARG A 50 -10.43 -5.93 -8.59
N LYS A 51 -11.53 -6.14 -9.32
CA LYS A 51 -12.79 -5.43 -9.06
C LYS A 51 -13.97 -6.38 -9.22
N THR A 52 -15.05 -6.09 -8.52
CA THR A 52 -16.34 -6.77 -8.69
C THR A 52 -17.09 -6.24 -9.92
N THR A 53 -18.24 -6.85 -10.22
CA THR A 53 -19.25 -6.23 -11.09
C THR A 53 -19.79 -4.94 -10.47
N THR A 54 -20.22 -4.03 -11.33
CA THR A 54 -20.92 -2.80 -10.93
C THR A 54 -22.41 -3.10 -10.74
N LYS A 55 -22.98 -2.65 -9.63
CA LYS A 55 -24.43 -2.70 -9.37
C LYS A 55 -25.00 -1.32 -9.59
N LYS A 56 -26.08 -1.20 -10.35
CA LYS A 56 -26.62 0.10 -10.74
C LYS A 56 -27.67 0.61 -9.75
N ASN A 57 -27.71 1.92 -9.56
CA ASN A 57 -28.77 2.66 -8.86
C ASN A 57 -29.14 2.05 -7.50
N THR A 58 -28.14 1.79 -6.64
CA THR A 58 -28.34 1.15 -5.34
C THR A 58 -27.33 1.59 -4.29
N LEU A 59 -27.83 1.84 -3.08
CA LEU A 59 -27.00 2.10 -1.89
C LEU A 59 -26.78 0.85 -1.02
N ASN A 60 -27.36 -0.28 -1.43
CA ASN A 60 -27.31 -1.56 -0.71
C ASN A 60 -26.96 -2.73 -1.66
N PRO A 61 -25.83 -2.65 -2.39
CA PRO A 61 -25.47 -3.67 -3.38
C PRO A 61 -25.15 -5.01 -2.72
N VAL A 62 -25.58 -6.10 -3.37
CA VAL A 62 -25.18 -7.48 -3.05
C VAL A 62 -24.32 -8.00 -4.21
N TYR A 63 -23.12 -8.46 -3.90
CA TYR A 63 -22.14 -8.93 -4.89
C TYR A 63 -22.03 -10.46 -4.88
N ASN A 64 -21.72 -11.06 -3.73
CA ASN A 64 -21.37 -12.48 -3.59
C ASN A 64 -20.25 -12.92 -4.55
N GLU A 65 -19.26 -12.05 -4.74
CA GLU A 65 -18.16 -12.25 -5.69
C GLU A 65 -16.86 -12.58 -4.96
N ALA A 66 -16.19 -13.65 -5.37
CA ALA A 66 -14.91 -14.07 -4.83
C ALA A 66 -13.75 -13.46 -5.63
N ILE A 67 -12.79 -12.86 -4.92
CA ILE A 67 -11.55 -12.32 -5.45
C ILE A 67 -10.41 -13.13 -4.82
N ILE A 68 -9.57 -13.71 -5.68
CA ILE A 68 -8.51 -14.62 -5.25
C ILE A 68 -7.14 -13.95 -5.47
N PHE A 69 -6.30 -14.05 -4.44
CA PHE A 69 -4.89 -13.65 -4.47
C PHE A 69 -4.00 -14.84 -4.12
N ASP A 70 -2.89 -14.95 -4.83
CA ASP A 70 -1.82 -15.90 -4.54
C ASP A 70 -0.85 -15.19 -3.59
N ILE A 71 -0.84 -15.62 -2.34
CA ILE A 71 -0.06 -15.06 -1.23
C ILE A 71 0.66 -16.23 -0.56
N PRO A 72 1.94 -16.44 -0.87
CA PRO A 72 2.77 -17.43 -0.16
C PRO A 72 2.76 -17.17 1.36
N PRO A 73 2.83 -18.22 2.19
CA PRO A 73 2.84 -18.07 3.66
C PRO A 73 3.90 -17.09 4.17
N GLU A 74 5.08 -17.09 3.54
CA GLU A 74 6.21 -16.22 3.87
C GLU A 74 5.92 -14.71 3.63
N ASN A 75 4.94 -14.38 2.79
CA ASN A 75 4.57 -13.00 2.49
C ASN A 75 3.36 -12.51 3.29
N VAL A 76 2.64 -13.39 4.01
CA VAL A 76 1.33 -13.06 4.59
C VAL A 76 1.39 -11.95 5.65
N GLU A 77 2.54 -11.78 6.31
CA GLU A 77 2.80 -10.75 7.31
C GLU A 77 3.24 -9.39 6.71
N GLN A 78 3.54 -9.35 5.42
CA GLN A 78 3.99 -8.15 4.71
C GLN A 78 2.92 -7.56 3.79
N VAL A 79 1.81 -8.28 3.61
CA VAL A 79 0.75 -7.91 2.68
C VAL A 79 -0.52 -7.45 3.37
N SER A 80 -1.16 -6.48 2.75
CA SER A 80 -2.44 -5.92 3.18
C SER A 80 -3.39 -5.73 2.02
N LEU A 81 -4.68 -5.74 2.32
CA LEU A 81 -5.75 -5.46 1.40
C LEU A 81 -6.27 -4.04 1.62
N SER A 82 -6.36 -3.28 0.54
CA SER A 82 -7.17 -2.07 0.46
C SER A 82 -8.44 -2.36 -0.33
N ILE A 83 -9.57 -2.30 0.37
CA ILE A 83 -10.91 -2.53 -0.17
C ILE A 83 -11.58 -1.17 -0.33
N THR A 84 -11.71 -0.72 -1.58
CA THR A 84 -12.33 0.57 -1.92
C THR A 84 -13.68 0.34 -2.56
N VAL A 85 -14.72 0.93 -2.00
CA VAL A 85 -16.03 1.06 -2.67
C VAL A 85 -15.97 2.32 -3.53
N MET A 86 -16.23 2.14 -4.81
CA MET A 86 -16.19 3.18 -5.83
C MET A 86 -17.60 3.36 -6.38
N ASP A 87 -17.93 4.58 -6.79
CA ASP A 87 -19.05 4.86 -7.67
C ASP A 87 -18.61 4.81 -9.14
N TYR A 88 -19.49 4.35 -10.03
CA TYR A 88 -19.23 4.33 -11.46
C TYR A 88 -20.05 5.41 -12.16
N ASP A 89 -19.35 6.42 -12.66
CA ASP A 89 -19.95 7.48 -13.45
C ASP A 89 -19.88 7.15 -14.95
N ARG A 90 -21.02 7.26 -15.64
CA ARG A 90 -21.04 7.13 -17.11
C ARG A 90 -20.30 8.28 -17.80
N VAL A 91 -20.34 9.45 -17.19
CA VAL A 91 -19.74 10.70 -17.70
C VAL A 91 -18.90 11.28 -16.58
N GLY A 92 -17.59 11.41 -16.79
CA GLY A 92 -16.67 11.91 -15.78
C GLY A 92 -15.75 10.83 -15.20
N HIS A 93 -15.33 11.02 -13.95
CA HIS A 93 -14.39 10.16 -13.25
C HIS A 93 -15.06 9.45 -12.09
N ASN A 94 -14.89 8.13 -12.03
CA ASN A 94 -15.35 7.30 -10.91
C ASN A 94 -14.91 7.84 -9.55
N GLU A 95 -15.86 8.06 -8.66
CA GLU A 95 -15.61 8.62 -7.33
C GLU A 95 -15.41 7.55 -6.26
N VAL A 96 -14.67 7.88 -5.20
CA VAL A 96 -14.50 6.99 -4.04
C VAL A 96 -15.64 7.24 -3.06
N ILE A 97 -16.44 6.20 -2.79
CA ILE A 97 -17.46 6.24 -1.73
C ILE A 97 -16.80 6.05 -0.36
N GLY A 98 -15.84 5.12 -0.28
CA GLY A 98 -15.04 4.94 0.93
C GLY A 98 -14.11 3.73 0.88
N VAL A 99 -13.25 3.63 1.89
CA VAL A 99 -12.18 2.63 1.97
C VAL A 99 -12.22 1.92 3.31
N CYS A 100 -11.94 0.62 3.30
CA CYS A 100 -11.49 -0.11 4.48
C CYS A 100 -10.24 -0.93 4.15
N ARG A 101 -9.47 -1.29 5.19
CA ARG A 101 -8.22 -2.05 5.07
C ARG A 101 -8.30 -3.31 5.92
N ALA A 102 -7.63 -4.37 5.48
CA ALA A 102 -7.41 -5.58 6.27
C ALA A 102 -5.99 -6.08 6.02
N GLY A 103 -5.26 -6.36 7.09
CA GLY A 103 -3.86 -6.71 7.01
C GLY A 103 -3.13 -6.42 8.33
N PRO A 104 -1.85 -6.78 8.41
CA PRO A 104 -1.02 -6.55 9.60
C PRO A 104 -0.88 -5.06 9.95
N ASP A 105 -0.82 -4.19 8.95
CA ASP A 105 -0.72 -2.72 9.08
C ASP A 105 -2.07 -2.02 9.30
N ALA A 106 -3.19 -2.73 9.18
CA ALA A 106 -4.51 -2.14 9.37
C ALA A 106 -4.76 -1.79 10.85
N GLU A 107 -5.73 -0.92 11.13
CA GLU A 107 -6.13 -0.55 12.49
C GLU A 107 -7.47 -1.19 12.86
N GLY A 108 -7.67 -1.43 14.15
CA GLY A 108 -8.91 -1.96 14.73
C GLY A 108 -9.39 -3.24 14.04
N LEU A 109 -10.68 -3.27 13.68
CA LEU A 109 -11.34 -4.45 13.14
C LEU A 109 -10.70 -5.01 11.86
N GLY A 110 -10.01 -4.16 11.08
CA GLY A 110 -9.27 -4.60 9.89
C GLY A 110 -8.15 -5.57 10.22
N ARG A 111 -7.42 -5.29 11.31
CA ARG A 111 -6.35 -6.14 11.84
C ARG A 111 -6.92 -7.37 12.52
N ASP A 112 -7.95 -7.20 13.34
CA ASP A 112 -8.57 -8.30 14.07
C ASP A 112 -9.16 -9.36 13.11
N HIS A 113 -9.83 -8.92 12.05
CA HIS A 113 -10.36 -9.82 11.01
C HIS A 113 -9.24 -10.57 10.28
N TRP A 114 -8.11 -9.91 10.00
CA TRP A 114 -6.95 -10.55 9.39
C TRP A 114 -6.33 -11.60 10.31
N ASN A 115 -6.11 -11.26 11.57
CA ASN A 115 -5.56 -12.17 12.58
C ASN A 115 -6.48 -13.38 12.81
N GLU A 116 -7.79 -13.17 12.86
CA GLU A 116 -8.78 -14.25 12.99
C GLU A 116 -8.76 -15.19 11.77
N MET A 117 -8.64 -14.65 10.55
CA MET A 117 -8.47 -15.46 9.34
C MET A 117 -7.23 -16.37 9.43
N LEU A 118 -6.11 -15.84 9.93
CA LEU A 118 -4.87 -16.61 10.08
C LEU A 118 -4.97 -17.66 11.19
N ALA A 119 -5.66 -17.35 12.29
CA ALA A 119 -5.88 -18.27 13.40
C ALA A 119 -6.78 -19.47 13.02
N TYR A 120 -7.70 -19.27 12.07
CA TYR A 120 -8.64 -20.30 11.60
C TYR A 120 -8.48 -20.57 10.10
N PRO A 121 -7.36 -21.16 9.65
CA PRO A 121 -7.11 -21.40 8.23
C PRO A 121 -8.17 -22.31 7.62
N ARG A 122 -8.47 -22.10 6.32
CA ARG A 122 -9.54 -22.78 5.55
C ARG A 122 -10.97 -22.51 6.01
N LYS A 123 -11.18 -21.73 7.09
CA LYS A 123 -12.49 -21.27 7.52
C LYS A 123 -12.74 -19.86 6.99
N PRO A 124 -13.84 -19.62 6.27
CA PRO A 124 -14.24 -18.25 5.94
C PRO A 124 -14.63 -17.49 7.21
N ILE A 125 -13.90 -16.41 7.51
CA ILE A 125 -14.24 -15.45 8.56
C ILE A 125 -14.97 -14.29 7.91
N THR A 126 -16.10 -13.85 8.48
CA THR A 126 -16.95 -12.81 7.89
C THR A 126 -17.20 -11.69 8.87
N HIS A 127 -16.89 -10.46 8.46
CA HIS A 127 -17.14 -9.27 9.28
C HIS A 127 -17.74 -8.12 8.47
N TRP A 128 -18.44 -7.24 9.19
CA TRP A 128 -18.77 -5.91 8.69
C TRP A 128 -17.59 -4.98 8.92
N HIS A 129 -17.35 -4.08 7.97
CA HIS A 129 -16.33 -3.05 8.08
C HIS A 129 -16.98 -1.72 7.73
N ALA A 130 -16.75 -0.70 8.56
CA ALA A 130 -17.14 0.66 8.25
C ALA A 130 -16.28 1.19 7.10
N LEU A 131 -16.88 2.00 6.22
CA LEU A 131 -16.15 2.70 5.18
C LEU A 131 -15.66 4.03 5.73
N CYS A 132 -14.38 4.31 5.59
CA CYS A 132 -13.82 5.61 5.88
C CYS A 132 -13.81 6.44 4.59
N GLU A 133 -14.45 7.62 4.61
CA GLU A 133 -14.45 8.56 3.47
C GLU A 133 -13.03 9.11 3.20
N HIS A 134 -12.23 9.22 4.26
CA HIS A 134 -10.88 9.77 4.21
C HIS A 134 -9.90 8.73 4.75
N CYS A 135 -9.43 7.81 3.90
CA CYS A 135 -8.10 7.24 4.12
C CYS A 135 -7.06 8.26 3.64
N CYS A 136 -7.13 9.47 4.18
CA CYS A 136 -6.12 10.50 3.96
C CYS A 136 -4.85 10.07 4.70
N ALA A 137 -3.73 10.02 3.97
CA ALA A 137 -2.38 10.10 4.50
C ALA A 137 -1.69 8.84 5.07
N VAL A 138 -2.11 7.61 4.78
CA VAL A 138 -1.25 6.43 5.08
C VAL A 138 -0.49 5.91 3.85
N ASP A 139 -0.96 6.20 2.63
CA ASP A 139 -0.26 5.80 1.39
C ASP A 139 0.71 6.89 0.88
N MET A 140 0.50 8.16 1.28
CA MET A 140 1.34 9.29 0.86
C MET A 140 2.52 9.56 1.81
N ARG A 141 2.41 9.20 3.10
CA ARG A 141 3.50 9.43 4.06
C ARG A 141 4.72 8.57 3.73
N GLU A 142 4.53 7.29 3.40
CA GLU A 142 5.64 6.42 3.02
C GLU A 142 6.25 6.82 1.66
N GLY A 143 5.44 7.22 0.69
CA GLY A 143 5.95 7.76 -0.58
C GLY A 143 6.77 9.05 -0.41
N LEU A 144 6.32 9.96 0.45
CA LEU A 144 7.03 11.21 0.74
C LEU A 144 8.25 10.98 1.63
N LEU A 145 8.20 10.04 2.58
CA LEU A 145 9.34 9.61 3.40
C LEU A 145 10.40 8.95 2.52
N ALA A 146 10.02 8.09 1.58
CA ALA A 146 10.93 7.51 0.61
C ALA A 146 11.55 8.57 -0.30
N LEU A 147 10.78 9.54 -0.78
CA LEU A 147 11.31 10.67 -1.55
C LEU A 147 12.26 11.54 -0.72
N ARG A 148 11.92 11.79 0.55
CA ARG A 148 12.75 12.56 1.49
C ARG A 148 14.05 11.86 1.82
N LEU A 149 14.01 10.54 2.06
CA LEU A 149 15.20 9.72 2.29
C LEU A 149 16.07 9.65 1.03
N ALA A 150 15.48 9.45 -0.14
CA ALA A 150 16.20 9.43 -1.41
C ALA A 150 16.88 10.78 -1.69
N LEU A 151 16.20 11.90 -1.44
CA LEU A 151 16.77 13.23 -1.60
C LEU A 151 17.88 13.49 -0.57
N THR A 152 17.72 13.04 0.67
CA THR A 152 18.74 13.16 1.72
C THR A 152 19.99 12.36 1.37
N LEU A 153 19.84 11.14 0.85
CA LEU A 153 20.96 10.33 0.37
C LEU A 153 21.66 10.97 -0.83
N PHE A 154 20.90 11.48 -1.79
CA PHE A 154 21.42 12.15 -2.98
C PHE A 154 22.24 13.40 -2.61
N LEU A 155 21.72 14.23 -1.70
CA LEU A 155 22.45 15.41 -1.19
C LEU A 155 23.68 15.02 -0.35
N ALA A 156 23.63 13.92 0.40
CA ALA A 156 24.78 13.42 1.14
C ALA A 156 25.91 12.96 0.20
N THR A 157 25.58 12.30 -0.92
CA THR A 157 26.58 11.89 -1.93
C THR A 157 27.20 13.06 -2.70
N GLU A 158 26.49 14.17 -2.86
CA GLU A 158 27.05 15.38 -3.49
C GLU A 158 27.98 16.18 -2.57
N LEU A 159 27.83 16.06 -1.25
CA LEU A 159 28.71 16.70 -0.27
C LEU A 159 30.11 16.05 -0.21
N ASP A 160 30.20 14.74 -0.44
CA ASP A 160 31.48 14.02 -0.48
C ASP A 160 32.26 14.27 -1.78
N ALA A 161 31.57 14.64 -2.87
CA ALA A 161 32.19 14.87 -4.19
C ALA A 161 32.88 16.24 -4.33
N ASN A 162 32.55 17.23 -3.49
CA ASN A 162 33.11 18.59 -3.56
C ASN A 162 34.18 18.89 -2.48
N GLY A 163 34.57 17.88 -1.70
CA GLY A 163 35.52 18.01 -0.58
C GLY A 163 36.98 17.67 -0.93
N SER A 164 37.44 17.84 -2.16
CA SER A 164 38.86 17.63 -2.51
C SER A 164 39.41 18.69 -3.46
N ILE A 165 39.98 19.74 -2.88
CA ILE A 165 40.99 20.58 -3.52
C ILE A 165 42.31 20.38 -2.75
N GLY A 166 43.02 19.32 -3.10
CA GLY A 166 44.49 19.27 -3.15
C GLY A 166 44.82 18.99 -4.61
N SER A 167 45.82 19.59 -5.26
CA SER A 167 47.22 19.56 -4.86
C SER A 167 48.08 20.21 -5.96
N ALA A 168 49.21 20.77 -5.53
CA ALA A 168 50.52 20.84 -6.20
C ALA A 168 50.80 21.80 -7.37
N GLY A 169 51.90 22.52 -7.17
CA GLY A 169 52.88 23.00 -8.16
C GLY A 169 53.95 23.78 -7.39
N GLU A 170 55.26 23.64 -7.55
CA GLU A 170 56.09 22.76 -8.36
C GLU A 170 57.53 22.85 -7.79
N THR A 171 58.35 21.89 -8.18
CA THR A 171 59.72 21.53 -7.78
C THR A 171 60.80 22.54 -8.23
N LEU A 172 61.95 22.63 -7.53
CA LEU A 172 63.31 22.31 -8.07
C LEU A 172 64.49 22.91 -7.26
N THR A 173 65.41 21.99 -6.90
CA THR A 173 66.90 22.05 -6.86
C THR A 173 67.59 23.05 -5.91
N ASP A 174 68.77 22.81 -5.33
CA ASP A 174 69.67 21.66 -5.08
C ASP A 174 70.81 22.24 -4.21
N THR A 175 71.58 21.37 -3.55
CA THR A 175 72.98 21.53 -3.13
C THR A 175 73.31 22.04 -1.72
N SER A 176 73.94 21.13 -0.97
CA SER A 176 75.19 21.25 -0.20
C SER A 176 75.13 20.78 1.26
N ALA A 177 76.12 19.97 1.59
CA ALA A 177 76.21 19.01 2.69
C ALA A 177 76.67 19.58 4.04
N PRO A 178 76.62 18.79 5.13
CA PRO A 178 77.51 18.96 6.27
C PRO A 178 78.51 17.79 6.41
N ARG A 179 79.82 18.10 6.36
CA ARG A 179 80.89 17.44 7.12
C ARG A 179 81.04 18.27 8.41
N SER A 180 81.36 17.79 9.61
CA SER A 180 81.90 16.53 10.12
C SER A 180 81.80 16.59 11.67
N GLN A 181 81.63 15.44 12.33
CA GLN A 181 81.97 15.27 13.75
C GLN A 181 83.46 14.96 13.87
N ILE A 182 84.18 15.69 14.74
CA ILE A 182 84.94 15.18 15.91
C ILE A 182 84.83 16.25 17.00
#